data_AF-A0A699QL04-F1
#
_entry.id   AF-A0A699QL04-F1
#
_cell.length_a   1.000
_cell.length_b   1.000
_cell.length_c   1.000
_cell.angle_alpha   90.00
_cell.angle_beta   90.00
_cell.angle_gamma   90.00
#
_symmetry.space_group_name_H-M   'P 1'
#
loop_
_entity.id
_entity.type
_entity.pdbx_description
1 polymer ?
#
loop_
_entity_poly.entity_id
_entity_poly.type
_entity_poly.pdbx_seq_one_letter_code
_entity_poly.pdbx_strand_id
1 'polypeptide(L)'
;YGEEYYSFVNGQYTTQGGTHLAAFREAVVKTVREHYKKEYDAADVRASIIGAISIRVQEPVFESQTKTKLGSINMEPDAEVARPVRGFIVDFLKEHLDNFLHKNPKIAEALENRIKQSERERKDMAGVKKLANQRAKKANLHNRKLRDCRFHLGENAKDGAEKEPLTTLFITEGDSASGSITKSRNVELEAVFTRAQHRGRAGRPALQPRGSGHRCRRGWHAHSAAAAHVFPPVFPRLGAQRPRVHPGNAAFPGAQ
;
A
#
# COMPACT_ATOMS: atom_id res chain seq x y z
N TYR A 1 -3.89 -0.38 -10.00
CA TYR A 1 -3.16 0.42 -11.00
C TYR A 1 -2.70 1.70 -10.33
N GLY A 2 -1.38 1.92 -10.25
CA GLY A 2 -0.80 3.12 -9.62
C GLY A 2 -0.56 4.25 -10.62
N GLU A 3 -0.16 5.41 -10.11
CA GLU A 3 0.48 6.47 -10.90
C GLU A 3 2.00 6.40 -10.66
N GLU A 4 2.79 6.62 -11.70
CA GLU A 4 4.26 6.55 -11.64
C GLU A 4 4.85 7.79 -12.29
N TYR A 5 5.69 8.53 -11.55
CA TYR A 5 6.31 9.74 -12.08
C TYR A 5 7.80 9.78 -11.80
N TYR A 6 8.53 10.26 -12.80
CA TYR A 6 9.95 10.56 -12.69
C TYR A 6 10.16 12.07 -12.80
N SER A 7 10.63 12.71 -11.74
CA SER A 7 10.77 14.17 -11.72
C SER A 7 12.22 14.62 -11.61
N PHE A 8 12.60 15.60 -12.43
CA PHE A 8 13.95 16.11 -12.55
C PHE A 8 13.97 17.65 -12.52
N VAL A 9 14.97 18.22 -11.85
CA VAL A 9 15.23 19.66 -11.82
C VAL A 9 16.70 19.88 -12.17
N ASN A 10 16.98 20.61 -13.26
CA ASN A 10 18.35 20.82 -13.75
C ASN A 10 19.14 19.50 -13.90
N GLY A 11 18.48 18.43 -14.33
CA GLY A 11 19.07 17.08 -14.47
C GLY A 11 19.18 16.27 -13.17
N GLN A 12 18.92 16.86 -12.00
CA GLN A 12 18.89 16.15 -10.73
C GLN A 12 17.57 15.40 -10.56
N TYR A 13 17.64 14.10 -10.24
CA TYR A 13 16.47 13.31 -9.92
C TYR A 13 15.93 13.64 -8.52
N THR A 14 14.63 13.96 -8.45
CA THR A 14 13.92 14.36 -7.23
C THR A 14 12.99 13.23 -6.78
N THR A 15 13.51 12.30 -5.98
CA THR A 15 12.78 11.08 -5.56
C THR A 15 11.52 11.36 -4.75
N GLN A 16 11.46 12.49 -4.05
CA GLN A 16 10.30 12.91 -3.26
C GLN A 16 9.44 13.95 -4.00
N GLY A 17 9.77 14.26 -5.25
CA GLY A 17 9.07 15.25 -6.07
C GLY A 17 9.36 16.69 -5.63
N GLY A 18 8.31 17.46 -5.37
CA GLY A 18 8.40 18.87 -5.04
C GLY A 18 7.28 19.69 -5.67
N THR A 19 7.47 21.00 -5.69
CA THR A 19 6.50 21.96 -6.25
C THR A 19 6.18 21.70 -7.72
N HIS A 20 7.17 21.33 -8.53
CA HIS A 20 7.02 21.00 -9.95
C HIS A 20 6.20 19.74 -10.20
N LEU A 21 6.45 18.66 -9.47
CA LEU A 21 5.69 17.41 -9.62
C LEU A 21 4.24 17.59 -9.15
N ALA A 22 4.03 18.34 -8.07
CA ALA A 22 2.68 18.66 -7.58
C ALA A 22 1.90 19.48 -8.62
N ALA A 23 2.53 20.52 -9.17
CA ALA A 23 1.94 21.33 -10.23
C ALA A 23 1.63 20.51 -11.49
N PHE A 24 2.51 19.59 -11.89
CA PHE A 24 2.28 18.71 -13.02
C PHE A 24 1.04 17.82 -12.82
N ARG A 25 0.93 17.16 -11.66
CA ARG A 25 -0.21 16.30 -11.33
C ARG A 25 -1.53 17.07 -11.33
N GLU A 26 -1.51 18.31 -10.86
CA GLU A 26 -2.69 19.19 -10.90
C GLU A 26 -3.03 19.64 -12.32
N ALA A 27 -2.02 20.11 -13.07
CA ALA A 27 -2.16 20.63 -14.41
C ALA A 27 -2.74 19.60 -15.38
N VAL A 28 -2.32 18.33 -15.29
CA VAL A 28 -2.88 17.24 -16.08
C VAL A 28 -4.38 17.09 -15.81
N VAL A 29 -4.80 17.07 -14.55
CA VAL A 29 -6.22 16.95 -14.17
C VAL A 29 -7.02 18.14 -14.69
N LYS A 30 -6.50 19.36 -14.51
CA LYS A 30 -7.15 20.58 -14.98
C LYS A 30 -7.35 20.58 -16.51
N THR A 31 -6.29 20.27 -17.25
CA THR A 31 -6.32 20.24 -18.72
C THR A 31 -7.31 19.20 -19.23
N VAL A 32 -7.33 18.00 -18.65
CA VAL A 32 -8.30 16.95 -19.01
C VAL A 32 -9.74 17.38 -18.74
N ARG A 33 -10.02 18.00 -17.59
CA ARG A 33 -11.37 18.51 -17.27
C ARG A 33 -11.83 19.58 -18.24
N GLU A 34 -10.94 20.52 -18.59
CA GLU A 34 -11.22 21.59 -19.55
C GLU A 34 -11.47 21.02 -20.96
N HIS A 35 -10.64 20.07 -21.41
CA HIS A 35 -10.74 19.44 -22.73
C HIS A 35 -12.10 18.74 -22.93
N TYR A 36 -12.50 17.88 -21.99
CA TYR A 36 -13.76 17.13 -22.10
C TYR A 36 -14.99 17.89 -21.58
N LYS A 37 -14.79 19.08 -20.99
CA LYS A 37 -15.83 19.88 -20.32
C LYS A 37 -16.63 19.06 -19.29
N LYS A 38 -15.94 18.16 -18.60
CA LYS A 38 -16.51 17.22 -17.62
C LYS A 38 -15.67 17.23 -16.36
N GLU A 39 -16.36 17.20 -15.23
CA GLU A 39 -15.71 17.21 -13.92
C GLU A 39 -15.40 15.78 -13.47
N TYR A 40 -14.27 15.25 -13.94
CA TYR A 40 -13.76 13.96 -13.49
C TYR A 40 -13.08 14.06 -12.12
N ASP A 41 -13.12 12.99 -11.33
CA ASP A 41 -12.35 12.90 -10.09
C ASP A 41 -10.84 12.93 -10.40
N ALA A 42 -10.07 13.67 -9.62
CA ALA A 42 -8.63 13.81 -9.82
C ALA A 42 -7.90 12.46 -9.68
N ALA A 43 -8.42 11.53 -8.88
CA ALA A 43 -7.86 10.19 -8.76
C ALA A 43 -8.09 9.35 -10.01
N ASP A 44 -9.27 9.49 -10.65
CA ASP A 44 -9.63 8.73 -11.85
C ASP A 44 -8.83 9.19 -13.07
N VAL A 45 -8.58 10.50 -13.19
CA VAL A 45 -7.73 11.05 -14.27
C VAL A 45 -6.28 10.59 -14.13
N ARG A 46 -5.75 10.58 -12.91
CA ARG A 46 -4.35 10.20 -12.65
C ARG A 46 -4.11 8.70 -12.63
N ALA A 47 -5.18 7.90 -12.67
CA ALA A 47 -5.07 6.46 -12.64
C ALA A 47 -4.31 5.96 -13.88
N SER A 48 -3.22 5.22 -13.65
CA SER A 48 -2.39 4.63 -14.71
C SER A 48 -1.60 5.63 -15.56
N ILE A 49 -1.39 6.86 -15.09
CA ILE A 49 -0.44 7.77 -15.72
C ILE A 49 0.97 7.34 -15.35
N ILE A 50 1.80 7.19 -16.37
CA ILE A 50 3.25 7.03 -16.25
C ILE A 50 3.88 8.19 -17.02
N GLY A 51 4.69 9.00 -16.35
CA GLY A 51 5.25 10.20 -16.97
C GLY A 51 6.58 10.64 -16.37
N ALA A 52 7.31 11.46 -17.13
CA ALA A 52 8.50 12.11 -16.64
C ALA A 52 8.36 13.64 -16.81
N ILE A 53 8.80 14.39 -15.80
CA ILE A 53 8.88 15.84 -15.85
C ILE A 53 10.32 16.27 -15.61
N SER A 54 10.86 17.09 -16.50
CA SER A 54 12.17 17.71 -16.35
C SER A 54 12.02 19.20 -16.54
N ILE A 55 12.39 19.98 -15.53
CA ILE A 55 12.35 21.44 -15.58
C ILE A 55 13.73 22.03 -15.36
N ARG A 56 13.92 23.24 -15.91
CA ARG A 56 15.09 24.06 -15.62
C ARG A 56 14.67 25.27 -14.79
N VAL A 57 15.30 25.44 -13.64
CA VAL A 57 14.99 26.48 -12.64
C VAL A 57 16.29 27.22 -12.35
N GLN A 58 16.25 28.55 -12.34
CA GLN A 58 17.37 29.36 -11.89
C GLN A 58 17.42 29.35 -10.36
N GLU A 59 18.62 29.14 -9.80
CA GLU A 59 18.84 29.10 -8.35
C GLU A 59 17.83 28.21 -7.58
N PRO A 60 17.74 26.90 -7.92
CA PRO A 60 16.76 26.03 -7.29
C PRO A 60 17.08 25.82 -5.80
N VAL A 61 16.06 26.00 -4.97
CA VAL A 61 16.10 25.76 -3.53
C VAL A 61 15.44 24.41 -3.25
N PHE A 62 16.17 23.53 -2.56
CA PHE A 62 15.70 22.22 -2.15
C PHE A 62 15.44 22.20 -0.65
N GLU A 63 14.46 21.40 -0.20
CA GLU A 63 14.15 21.25 1.23
C GLU A 63 15.27 20.52 1.99
N SER A 64 16.10 19.76 1.28
CA SER A 64 17.17 18.94 1.85
C SER A 64 18.46 19.03 1.03
N GLN A 65 19.60 18.81 1.70
CA GLN A 65 20.91 18.75 1.05
C GLN A 65 21.01 17.62 0.02
N THR A 66 20.30 16.51 0.24
CA THR A 66 20.23 15.38 -0.70
C THR A 66 19.43 15.71 -1.96
N LYS A 67 18.88 16.93 -2.07
CA LYS A 67 18.14 17.45 -3.24
C LYS A 67 17.00 16.54 -3.68
N THR A 68 16.35 15.89 -2.72
CA THR A 68 15.28 14.91 -2.98
C THR A 68 13.95 15.58 -3.31
N LYS A 69 13.76 16.82 -2.86
CA LYS A 69 12.51 17.57 -3.00
C LYS A 69 12.73 19.05 -3.33
N LEU A 70 12.10 19.53 -4.40
CA LEU A 70 12.14 20.93 -4.80
C LEU A 70 11.23 21.77 -3.90
N GLY A 71 11.77 22.84 -3.31
CA GLY A 71 11.05 23.83 -2.52
C GLY A 71 10.81 25.16 -3.24
N SER A 72 11.50 25.44 -4.36
CA SER A 72 11.29 26.66 -5.14
C SER A 72 9.85 26.81 -5.61
N ILE A 73 9.26 27.98 -5.35
CA ILE A 73 7.92 28.37 -5.83
C ILE A 73 7.96 29.10 -7.18
N ASN A 74 9.10 29.73 -7.50
CA ASN A 74 9.32 30.52 -8.72
C ASN A 74 10.42 29.90 -9.60
N MET A 75 10.34 30.14 -10.90
CA MET A 75 11.34 29.68 -11.89
C MET A 75 12.62 30.52 -11.89
N GLU A 76 12.51 31.78 -11.46
CA GLU A 76 13.56 32.80 -11.47
C GLU A 76 13.64 33.44 -10.08
N PRO A 77 14.84 33.87 -9.63
CA PRO A 77 15.03 34.49 -8.33
C PRO A 77 14.52 35.94 -8.27
N ASP A 78 14.51 36.64 -9.41
CA ASP A 78 14.09 38.03 -9.51
C ASP A 78 12.56 38.15 -9.42
N ALA A 79 12.07 38.85 -8.39
CA ALA A 79 10.65 38.99 -8.12
C ALA A 79 9.88 39.75 -9.22
N GLU A 80 10.54 40.57 -10.04
CA GLU A 80 9.88 41.33 -11.11
C GLU A 80 9.59 40.47 -12.36
N VAL A 81 10.41 39.44 -12.60
CA VAL A 81 10.27 38.52 -13.75
C VAL A 81 9.74 37.14 -13.32
N ALA A 82 9.79 36.84 -12.02
CA ALA A 82 9.47 35.56 -11.42
C ALA A 82 8.12 34.99 -11.85
N ARG A 83 8.17 34.04 -12.78
CA ARG A 83 7.02 33.17 -13.06
C ARG A 83 6.93 32.04 -12.03
N PRO A 84 5.75 31.83 -11.41
CA PRO A 84 5.54 30.68 -10.54
C PRO A 84 5.76 29.38 -11.30
N VAL A 85 6.49 28.43 -10.69
CA VAL A 85 6.71 27.08 -11.25
C VAL A 85 5.37 26.43 -11.62
N ARG A 86 4.37 26.61 -10.75
CA ARG A 86 3.02 26.09 -10.97
C ARG A 86 2.35 26.68 -12.20
N GLY A 87 2.37 28.01 -12.35
CA GLY A 87 1.76 28.70 -13.50
C GLY A 87 2.41 28.23 -14.80
N PHE A 88 3.74 28.23 -14.84
CA PHE A 88 4.50 27.78 -16.01
C PHE A 88 4.11 26.36 -16.46
N ILE A 89 4.03 25.40 -15.53
CA ILE A 89 3.70 24.01 -15.87
C ILE A 89 2.23 23.87 -16.30
N VAL A 90 1.32 24.58 -15.64
CA VAL A 90 -0.10 24.58 -15.99
C VAL A 90 -0.32 25.11 -17.40
N ASP A 91 0.29 26.25 -17.73
CA ASP A 91 0.15 26.89 -19.03
C ASP A 91 0.78 26.04 -20.14
N PHE A 92 1.97 25.47 -19.88
CA PHE A 92 2.63 24.56 -20.81
C PHE A 92 1.77 23.33 -21.14
N LEU A 93 1.22 22.67 -20.11
CA LEU A 93 0.35 21.51 -20.33
C LEU A 93 -0.94 21.90 -21.01
N LYS A 94 -1.55 23.02 -20.61
CA LYS A 94 -2.75 23.51 -21.27
C LYS A 94 -2.51 23.76 -22.75
N GLU A 95 -1.41 24.41 -23.12
CA GLU A 95 -1.11 24.66 -24.53
C GLU A 95 -0.80 23.36 -25.28
N HIS A 96 0.11 22.52 -24.77
CA HIS A 96 0.59 21.38 -25.56
C HIS A 96 -0.29 20.14 -25.45
N LEU A 97 -0.77 19.78 -24.26
CA LEU A 97 -1.60 18.59 -24.06
C LEU A 97 -3.01 18.80 -24.63
N ASP A 98 -3.63 19.96 -24.41
CA ASP A 98 -4.95 20.24 -24.98
C ASP A 98 -4.91 20.26 -26.52
N ASN A 99 -3.92 20.95 -27.10
CA ASN A 99 -3.74 20.95 -28.55
C ASN A 99 -3.45 19.55 -29.10
N PHE A 100 -2.69 18.73 -28.37
CA PHE A 100 -2.41 17.35 -28.78
C PHE A 100 -3.68 16.49 -28.79
N LEU A 101 -4.54 16.62 -27.77
CA LEU A 101 -5.80 15.89 -27.69
C LEU A 101 -6.77 16.32 -28.80
N HIS A 102 -6.85 17.63 -29.10
CA HIS A 102 -7.66 18.14 -30.22
C HIS A 102 -7.18 17.62 -31.59
N LYS A 103 -5.87 17.51 -31.80
CA LYS A 103 -5.30 16.98 -33.05
C LYS A 103 -5.48 15.46 -33.19
N ASN A 104 -5.61 14.73 -32.08
CA ASN A 104 -5.62 13.26 -32.06
C ASN A 104 -6.90 12.71 -31.39
N PRO A 105 -8.06 12.77 -32.07
CA PRO A 105 -9.34 12.37 -31.47
C PRO A 105 -9.39 10.90 -31.05
N LYS A 106 -8.70 10.01 -31.78
CA LYS A 106 -8.61 8.57 -31.42
C LYS A 106 -7.92 8.37 -30.06
N ILE A 107 -6.88 9.14 -29.78
CA ILE A 107 -6.13 9.07 -28.52
C ILE A 107 -6.97 9.70 -27.40
N ALA A 108 -7.64 10.82 -27.68
CA ALA A 108 -8.55 11.44 -26.73
C ALA A 108 -9.68 10.47 -26.31
N GLU A 109 -10.33 9.79 -27.25
CA GLU A 109 -11.36 8.81 -26.93
C GLU A 109 -10.81 7.64 -26.09
N ALA A 110 -9.64 7.11 -26.44
CA ALA A 110 -8.98 6.06 -25.67
C ALA A 110 -8.67 6.51 -24.23
N LEU A 111 -8.20 7.75 -24.06
CA LEU A 111 -7.95 8.34 -22.76
C LEU A 111 -9.25 8.51 -21.96
N GLU A 112 -10.30 9.06 -22.55
CA GLU A 112 -11.61 9.23 -21.88
C GLU A 112 -12.18 7.88 -21.44
N ASN A 113 -12.07 6.85 -22.28
CA ASN A 113 -12.51 5.49 -21.95
C ASN A 113 -11.73 4.90 -20.77
N ARG A 114 -10.42 5.14 -20.70
CA ARG A 114 -9.60 4.72 -19.56
C ARG A 114 -10.02 5.42 -18.26
N ILE A 115 -10.29 6.72 -18.31
CA ILE A 115 -10.76 7.49 -17.14
C ILE A 115 -12.11 6.96 -16.66
N LYS A 116 -13.06 6.75 -17.57
CA LYS A 116 -14.38 6.14 -17.25
C LYS A 116 -14.24 4.75 -16.66
N GLN A 117 -13.27 3.96 -17.12
CA GLN A 117 -12.99 2.65 -16.54
C GLN A 117 -12.52 2.77 -15.09
N SER A 118 -11.57 3.66 -14.81
CA SER A 118 -11.09 3.92 -13.44
C SER A 118 -12.20 4.44 -12.52
N GLU A 119 -13.09 5.29 -13.02
CA GLU A 119 -14.26 5.75 -12.28
C GLU A 119 -15.20 4.60 -11.89
N ARG A 120 -15.48 3.68 -12.82
CA ARG A 120 -16.29 2.47 -12.56
C ARG A 120 -15.64 1.59 -11.50
N GLU A 121 -14.35 1.29 -11.66
CA GLU A 121 -13.58 0.49 -10.69
C GLU A 121 -13.65 1.10 -9.28
N ARG A 122 -13.51 2.43 -9.16
CA ARG A 122 -13.61 3.14 -7.88
C ARG A 122 -15.01 3.04 -7.26
N LYS A 123 -16.06 3.23 -8.04
CA LYS A 123 -17.46 3.14 -7.57
C LYS A 123 -17.81 1.72 -7.12
N ASP A 124 -17.37 0.71 -7.86
CA ASP A 124 -17.60 -0.69 -7.51
C ASP A 124 -16.93 -1.03 -6.17
N MET A 125 -15.68 -0.61 -5.98
CA MET A 125 -14.95 -0.81 -4.73
C MET A 125 -15.56 -0.05 -3.54
N ALA A 126 -16.08 1.16 -3.75
CA ALA A 126 -16.79 1.90 -2.72
C ALA A 126 -18.10 1.20 -2.31
N GLY A 127 -18.84 0.65 -3.28
CA GLY A 127 -20.03 -0.16 -3.04
C GLY A 127 -19.75 -1.40 -2.20
N VAL A 128 -18.68 -2.13 -2.50
CA VAL A 128 -18.26 -3.32 -1.75
C VAL A 128 -17.87 -2.97 -0.31
N LYS A 129 -17.09 -1.91 -0.08
CA LYS A 129 -16.72 -1.46 1.27
C LYS A 129 -17.94 -1.05 2.08
N LYS A 130 -18.91 -0.35 1.48
CA LYS A 130 -20.15 0.05 2.14
C LYS A 130 -20.99 -1.18 2.53
N LEU A 131 -21.13 -2.15 1.63
CA LEU A 131 -21.81 -3.41 1.90
C LEU A 131 -21.12 -4.22 3.00
N ALA A 132 -19.79 -4.28 2.98
CA ALA A 132 -18.99 -4.94 4.01
C ALA A 132 -19.17 -4.27 5.38
N ASN A 133 -19.12 -2.94 5.45
CA ASN A 133 -19.33 -2.21 6.70
C ASN A 133 -20.77 -2.34 7.22
N GLN A 134 -21.78 -2.33 6.34
CA GLN A 134 -23.16 -2.57 6.74
C GLN A 134 -23.37 -4.01 7.22
N ARG A 135 -22.73 -4.99 6.57
CA ARG A 135 -22.73 -6.39 7.03
C ARG A 135 -21.99 -6.55 8.35
N ALA A 136 -20.88 -5.84 8.57
CA ALA A 136 -20.15 -5.86 9.83
C ALA A 136 -20.96 -5.22 10.97
N LYS A 137 -21.67 -4.11 10.71
CA LYS A 137 -22.57 -3.48 11.69
C LYS A 137 -23.81 -4.32 12.00
N LYS A 138 -24.34 -5.06 11.01
CA LYS A 138 -25.47 -5.99 11.18
C LYS A 138 -25.05 -7.35 11.74
N ALA A 139 -23.80 -7.75 11.53
CA ALA A 139 -23.18 -8.88 12.20
C ALA A 139 -22.93 -8.47 13.66
N ASN A 140 -24.00 -8.57 14.43
CA ASN A 140 -24.04 -8.46 15.88
C ASN A 140 -22.79 -9.10 16.51
N LEU A 141 -22.29 -8.48 17.58
CA LEU A 141 -21.07 -8.78 18.37
C LEU A 141 -20.83 -10.25 18.76
N HIS A 142 -21.75 -11.16 18.46
CA HIS A 142 -21.65 -12.58 18.73
C HIS A 142 -20.77 -13.29 17.68
N ASN A 143 -19.48 -13.01 17.70
CA ASN A 143 -18.50 -13.82 17.02
C ASN A 143 -18.47 -15.22 17.67
N ARG A 144 -19.15 -16.22 17.05
CA ARG A 144 -19.26 -17.59 17.61
C ARG A 144 -17.91 -18.26 17.88
N LYS A 145 -16.80 -17.73 17.35
CA LYS A 145 -15.44 -18.25 17.54
C LYS A 145 -14.65 -17.49 18.60
N LEU A 146 -15.17 -16.37 19.08
CA LEU A 146 -14.64 -15.66 20.23
C LEU A 146 -15.38 -16.12 21.48
N ARG A 147 -14.64 -16.69 22.41
CA ARG A 147 -15.10 -16.91 23.78
C ARG A 147 -14.54 -15.78 24.62
N ASP A 148 -15.37 -14.78 24.85
CA ASP A 148 -14.95 -13.54 25.50
C ASP A 148 -14.66 -13.74 27.00
N CYS A 149 -13.95 -12.79 27.60
CA CYS A 149 -13.80 -12.65 29.04
C CYS A 149 -14.92 -11.77 29.62
N ARG A 150 -15.10 -11.79 30.95
CA ARG A 150 -16.16 -11.00 31.62
C ARG A 150 -15.79 -9.52 31.78
N PHE A 151 -14.50 -9.21 31.84
CA PHE A 151 -14.02 -7.85 31.95
C PHE A 151 -13.86 -7.23 30.56
N HIS A 152 -14.65 -6.20 30.28
CA HIS A 152 -14.56 -5.43 29.03
C HIS A 152 -13.92 -4.07 29.26
N LEU A 153 -12.94 -3.75 28.41
CA LEU A 153 -12.28 -2.45 28.36
C LEU A 153 -13.31 -1.33 28.16
N GLY A 154 -13.37 -0.39 29.10
CA GLY A 154 -14.24 0.79 29.03
C GLY A 154 -15.63 0.68 29.68
N GLU A 155 -16.08 -0.52 30.10
CA GLU A 155 -17.37 -0.66 30.82
C GLU A 155 -17.24 -0.45 32.33
N ASN A 156 -16.07 -0.76 32.92
CA ASN A 156 -15.85 -0.70 34.38
C ASN A 156 -14.62 0.15 34.72
N ALA A 157 -14.79 1.48 34.72
CA ALA A 157 -13.73 2.45 34.98
C ALA A 157 -13.10 2.38 36.40
N LYS A 158 -13.78 1.74 37.37
CA LYS A 158 -13.28 1.63 38.75
C LYS A 158 -12.18 0.58 38.93
N ASP A 159 -12.23 -0.52 38.17
CA ASP A 159 -11.26 -1.62 38.26
C ASP A 159 -10.29 -1.64 37.06
N GLY A 160 -10.49 -0.73 36.10
CA GLY A 160 -9.77 -0.74 34.82
C GLY A 160 -8.27 -0.59 34.97
N ALA A 161 -7.80 0.36 35.77
CA ALA A 161 -6.36 0.62 35.89
C ALA A 161 -5.54 -0.60 36.39
N GLU A 162 -6.15 -1.51 37.17
CA GLU A 162 -5.49 -2.70 37.68
C GLU A 162 -5.69 -3.93 36.79
N LYS A 163 -6.89 -4.11 36.23
CA LYS A 163 -7.26 -5.31 35.47
C LYS A 163 -6.90 -5.23 33.98
N GLU A 164 -6.83 -4.04 33.40
CA GLU A 164 -6.45 -3.83 32.00
C GLU A 164 -5.12 -4.47 31.60
N PRO A 165 -4.00 -4.27 32.32
CA PRO A 165 -2.72 -4.88 31.96
C PRO A 165 -2.69 -6.40 32.16
N LEU A 166 -3.68 -6.97 32.86
CA LEU A 166 -3.79 -8.40 33.13
C LEU A 166 -4.67 -9.13 32.10
N THR A 167 -5.37 -8.40 31.23
CA THR A 167 -6.19 -9.00 30.18
C THR A 167 -5.33 -9.66 29.11
N THR A 168 -5.72 -10.86 28.68
CA THR A 168 -4.96 -11.64 27.68
C THR A 168 -5.88 -12.26 26.65
N LEU A 169 -5.51 -12.17 25.37
CA LEU A 169 -6.21 -12.82 24.26
C LEU A 169 -5.40 -14.00 23.73
N PHE A 170 -5.92 -15.22 23.90
CA PHE A 170 -5.36 -16.44 23.33
C PHE A 170 -5.92 -16.70 21.94
N ILE A 171 -5.04 -16.79 20.94
CA ILE A 171 -5.41 -17.12 19.57
C ILE A 171 -5.01 -18.56 19.28
N THR A 172 -5.99 -19.40 18.94
CA THR A 172 -5.79 -20.84 18.74
C THR A 172 -6.05 -21.27 17.31
N GLU A 173 -5.30 -22.27 16.86
CA GLU A 173 -5.54 -22.92 15.57
C GLU A 173 -6.49 -24.12 15.77
N GLY A 174 -7.78 -23.90 15.51
CA GLY A 174 -8.81 -24.96 15.57
C GLY A 174 -9.39 -25.26 16.96
N ASP A 175 -10.51 -25.98 16.96
CA ASP A 175 -11.35 -26.19 18.15
C ASP A 175 -10.72 -27.13 19.19
N SER A 176 -9.78 -28.00 18.76
CA SER A 176 -9.09 -28.95 19.65
C SER A 176 -8.21 -28.22 20.67
N ALA A 177 -7.38 -27.26 20.20
CA ALA A 177 -6.55 -26.45 21.09
C ALA A 177 -7.40 -25.45 21.89
N SER A 178 -8.40 -24.84 21.25
CA SER A 178 -9.36 -23.94 21.89
C SER A 178 -10.12 -24.59 23.05
N GLY A 179 -10.54 -25.86 22.90
CA GLY A 179 -11.28 -26.60 23.92
C GLY A 179 -10.48 -26.83 25.20
N SER A 180 -9.19 -27.14 25.08
CA SER A 180 -8.30 -27.31 26.23
C SER A 180 -8.08 -25.98 26.96
N ILE A 181 -7.71 -24.93 26.22
CA ILE A 181 -7.42 -23.60 26.79
C ILE A 181 -8.67 -22.96 27.40
N THR A 182 -9.84 -23.14 26.78
CA THR A 182 -11.07 -22.57 27.32
C THR A 182 -11.43 -23.13 28.70
N LYS A 183 -11.07 -24.39 28.99
CA LYS A 183 -11.38 -25.02 30.26
C LYS A 183 -10.46 -24.55 31.40
N SER A 184 -9.24 -24.13 31.08
CA SER A 184 -8.23 -23.73 32.07
C SER A 184 -8.08 -22.22 32.22
N ARG A 185 -8.62 -21.42 31.31
CA ARG A 185 -8.48 -19.96 31.31
C ARG A 185 -9.15 -19.31 32.54
N ASN A 186 -8.63 -18.16 32.95
CA ASN A 186 -9.37 -17.26 33.83
C ASN A 186 -10.47 -16.52 33.03
N VAL A 187 -11.72 -16.94 33.20
CA VAL A 187 -12.88 -16.40 32.47
C VAL A 187 -13.10 -14.90 32.75
N GLU A 188 -12.55 -14.36 33.84
CA GLU A 188 -12.66 -12.93 34.15
C GLU A 188 -11.81 -12.07 33.21
N LEU A 189 -10.59 -12.49 32.88
CA LEU A 189 -9.59 -11.64 32.21
C LEU A 189 -9.06 -12.17 30.87
N GLU A 190 -9.20 -13.47 30.62
CA GLU A 190 -8.58 -14.13 29.47
C GLU A 190 -9.64 -14.49 28.44
N ALA A 191 -9.50 -14.02 27.20
CA ALA A 191 -10.38 -14.37 26.08
C ALA A 191 -9.72 -15.40 25.16
N VAL A 192 -10.53 -16.23 24.49
CA VAL A 192 -10.02 -17.24 23.53
C VAL A 192 -10.67 -17.03 22.17
N PHE A 193 -9.85 -16.83 21.14
CA PHE A 193 -10.30 -16.73 19.77
C PHE A 193 -9.78 -17.90 18.92
N THR A 194 -10.69 -18.65 18.30
CA THR A 194 -10.32 -19.73 17.40
C THR A 194 -10.24 -19.23 15.96
N ARG A 195 -9.05 -19.28 15.34
CA ARG A 195 -8.92 -19.00 13.89
C ARG A 195 -9.50 -20.18 13.11
N ALA A 196 -10.23 -19.86 12.05
CA ALA A 196 -10.53 -20.88 11.05
C ALA A 196 -9.21 -21.41 10.49
N GLN A 197 -8.96 -22.71 10.61
CA GLN A 197 -8.10 -23.36 9.64
C GLN A 197 -8.69 -23.06 8.26
N HIS A 198 -7.87 -22.50 7.37
CA HIS A 198 -8.21 -22.46 5.96
C HIS A 198 -8.43 -23.91 5.52
N ARG A 199 -9.70 -24.35 5.47
CA ARG A 199 -10.09 -25.49 4.66
C ARG A 199 -9.89 -25.07 3.22
N GLY A 200 -8.65 -25.15 2.77
CA GLY A 200 -8.31 -25.12 1.36
C GLY A 200 -8.95 -26.33 0.69
N ARG A 201 -10.16 -26.15 0.17
CA ARG A 201 -10.66 -26.66 -1.11
C ARG A 201 -12.15 -26.36 -1.21
N ALA A 202 -12.49 -25.50 -2.16
CA ALA A 202 -13.77 -25.61 -2.85
C ALA A 202 -13.78 -26.97 -3.59
N GLY A 203 -14.12 -28.02 -2.85
CA GLY A 203 -14.35 -29.36 -3.37
C GLY A 203 -15.83 -29.67 -3.21
N ARG A 204 -16.45 -29.98 -4.34
CA ARG A 204 -17.83 -30.45 -4.60
C ARG A 204 -18.54 -31.11 -3.39
N PRO A 205 -19.88 -30.95 -3.27
CA PRO A 205 -20.64 -31.66 -2.25
C PRO A 205 -20.52 -33.17 -2.48
N ALA A 206 -19.82 -33.86 -1.57
CA ALA A 206 -19.80 -35.31 -1.54
C ALA A 206 -21.12 -35.79 -0.94
N LEU A 207 -21.88 -36.55 -1.74
CA LEU A 207 -22.98 -37.38 -1.25
C LEU A 207 -22.45 -38.31 -0.15
N GLN A 208 -23.15 -38.37 0.98
CA GLN A 208 -22.98 -39.44 1.97
C GLN A 208 -23.52 -40.76 1.41
N PRO A 209 -22.86 -41.89 1.68
CA PRO A 209 -23.54 -43.15 1.91
C PRO A 209 -23.57 -43.49 3.41
N ARG A 210 -24.73 -44.02 3.82
CA ARG A 210 -25.02 -44.59 5.15
C ARG A 210 -24.34 -45.96 5.33
N GLY A 211 -24.12 -46.36 6.59
CA GLY A 211 -23.91 -47.75 7.03
C GLY A 211 -22.49 -48.04 7.53
N SER A 212 -22.24 -48.09 8.85
CA SER A 212 -22.39 -49.24 9.78
C SER A 212 -21.18 -50.18 9.79
N GLY A 213 -20.53 -50.35 10.95
CA GLY A 213 -19.61 -51.47 11.18
C GLY A 213 -18.50 -51.21 12.19
N HIS A 214 -18.61 -51.84 13.35
CA HIS A 214 -17.61 -51.92 14.42
C HIS A 214 -16.23 -52.43 13.95
N ARG A 215 -15.15 -51.86 14.49
CA ARG A 215 -14.08 -52.68 15.08
C ARG A 215 -13.19 -51.89 16.05
N CYS A 216 -13.08 -52.44 17.25
CA CYS A 216 -12.19 -52.05 18.33
C CYS A 216 -10.92 -52.91 18.23
N ARG A 217 -9.71 -52.34 18.42
CA ARG A 217 -8.56 -53.04 19.03
C ARG A 217 -7.50 -52.03 19.51
N ARG A 218 -7.10 -52.24 20.76
CA ARG A 218 -5.97 -51.72 21.56
C ARG A 218 -4.65 -51.98 20.81
N GLY A 219 -3.51 -51.33 21.01
CA GLY A 219 -2.94 -50.38 21.98
C GLY A 219 -1.40 -50.50 21.84
N TRP A 220 -0.65 -49.51 22.33
CA TRP A 220 0.67 -49.59 23.01
C TRP A 220 1.42 -48.25 22.91
N HIS A 221 2.06 -47.92 24.03
CA HIS A 221 2.83 -46.71 24.33
C HIS A 221 4.21 -46.70 23.67
N ALA A 222 4.79 -45.50 23.45
CA ALA A 222 6.04 -45.07 24.11
C ALA A 222 6.54 -43.69 23.63
N HIS A 223 6.79 -42.84 24.63
CA HIS A 223 7.93 -41.93 24.84
C HIS A 223 8.32 -40.77 23.90
N SER A 224 8.46 -39.62 24.61
CA SER A 224 9.15 -38.37 24.30
C SER A 224 10.60 -38.52 23.83
N ALA A 225 11.03 -37.67 22.88
CA ALA A 225 12.36 -37.02 22.90
C ALA A 225 12.41 -35.84 21.91
N ALA A 226 13.04 -34.76 22.37
CA ALA A 226 13.33 -33.56 21.62
C ALA A 226 14.44 -33.79 20.56
N ALA A 227 14.39 -33.02 19.47
CA ALA A 227 15.59 -32.65 18.70
C ALA A 227 15.34 -31.33 17.97
N ALA A 228 15.95 -30.27 18.50
CA ALA A 228 16.19 -29.04 17.77
C ALA A 228 17.27 -29.33 16.71
N HIS A 229 16.95 -29.10 15.43
CA HIS A 229 17.95 -28.98 14.38
C HIS A 229 17.83 -27.61 13.72
N VAL A 230 18.81 -26.79 14.02
CA VAL A 230 19.16 -25.54 13.36
C VAL A 230 19.56 -25.87 11.92
N PHE A 231 18.85 -25.29 10.95
CA PHE A 231 19.24 -25.30 9.54
C PHE A 231 20.11 -24.05 9.25
N PRO A 232 21.34 -24.20 8.73
CA PRO A 232 22.08 -23.09 8.16
C PRO A 232 21.60 -22.79 6.72
N PRO A 233 21.58 -21.51 6.28
CA PRO A 233 21.24 -21.17 4.90
C PRO A 233 22.42 -21.44 3.95
N VAL A 234 22.18 -22.25 2.93
CA VAL A 234 23.07 -22.43 1.77
C VAL A 234 22.61 -21.47 0.68
N PHE A 235 23.39 -20.42 0.42
CA PHE A 235 23.27 -19.58 -0.78
C PHE A 235 24.48 -19.83 -1.70
N PRO A 236 24.27 -20.16 -2.99
CA PRO A 236 25.37 -20.27 -3.95
C PRO A 236 25.87 -18.88 -4.37
N ARG A 237 27.18 -18.67 -4.25
CA ARG A 237 27.92 -17.52 -4.78
C ARG A 237 27.98 -17.59 -6.30
N LEU A 238 27.31 -16.67 -6.99
CA LEU A 238 27.57 -16.35 -8.39
C LEU A 238 28.61 -15.23 -8.44
N GLY A 239 29.76 -15.54 -9.07
CA GLY A 239 30.83 -14.58 -9.31
C GLY A 239 30.46 -13.58 -10.40
N ALA A 240 30.67 -12.30 -10.11
CA ALA A 240 30.72 -11.25 -11.11
C ALA A 240 32.01 -10.45 -10.89
N GLN A 241 32.84 -10.47 -11.92
CA GLN A 241 34.15 -9.88 -12.01
C GLN A 241 34.04 -8.34 -11.94
N ARG A 242 34.85 -7.70 -11.09
CA ARG A 242 35.09 -6.26 -11.12
C ARG A 242 36.21 -5.96 -12.11
N PRO A 243 36.08 -4.99 -13.02
CA PRO A 243 37.25 -4.48 -13.74
C PRO A 243 38.08 -3.60 -12.81
N ARG A 244 39.40 -3.84 -12.81
CA ARG A 244 40.44 -3.01 -12.19
C ARG A 244 40.56 -1.70 -12.97
N VAL A 245 40.63 -0.57 -12.29
CA VAL A 245 41.16 0.69 -12.84
C VAL A 245 42.39 1.05 -12.02
N HIS A 246 43.53 1.14 -12.70
CA HIS A 246 44.82 1.55 -12.13
C HIS A 246 44.85 3.05 -11.80
N PRO A 247 45.57 3.50 -10.76
CA PRO A 247 45.83 4.90 -10.51
C PRO A 247 47.02 5.36 -11.36
N GLY A 248 46.85 6.43 -12.12
CA GLY A 248 47.91 7.01 -12.95
C GLY A 248 47.79 8.53 -13.04
N ASN A 249 48.71 9.21 -12.35
CA ASN A 249 49.19 10.59 -12.44
C ASN A 249 48.62 11.54 -13.51
N ALA A 250 48.16 12.71 -13.07
CA ALA A 250 48.43 14.04 -13.67
C ALA A 250 48.02 15.12 -12.63
N ALA A 251 48.95 15.68 -11.85
CA ALA A 251 49.72 16.88 -12.16
C ALA A 251 48.88 18.17 -12.21
N PHE A 252 48.93 18.94 -11.11
CA PHE A 252 48.76 20.39 -11.07
C PHE A 252 49.83 21.08 -11.96
N PRO A 253 49.55 22.26 -12.53
CA PRO A 253 49.94 23.54 -11.91
C PRO A 253 48.84 24.61 -12.03
N GLY A 254 48.63 25.51 -11.06
CA GLY A 254 49.39 26.76 -10.88
C GLY A 254 48.47 27.94 -11.23
N ALA A 255 47.96 28.67 -10.24
CA ALA A 255 48.43 30.01 -9.85
C ALA A 255 48.23 31.10 -10.92
N GLN A 256 47.16 31.89 -10.78
CA GLN A 256 47.17 33.35 -10.60
C GLN A 256 45.78 33.82 -10.19
#